data_AF-A0A554KDZ8-F1
#
_entry.id   AF-A0A554KDZ8-F1
#
_cell.length_a   1.000
_cell.length_b   1.000
_cell.length_c   1.000
_cell.angle_alpha   90.00
_cell.angle_beta   90.00
_cell.angle_gamma   90.00
#
_symmetry.space_group_name_H-M   'P 1'
#
loop_
_entity.id
_entity.type
_entity.pdbx_description
1 polymer ?
#
loop_
_entity_poly.entity_id
_entity_poly.type
_entity_poly.pdbx_seq_one_letter_code
_entity_poly.pdbx_strand_id
1 'polypeptide(L)'
;MSRVAGCGDGVVGVGEQCGEIGLVCPVEQTCDEAACVCSGGPLCGDGTINPGEQCNEPAIVCPSTKLCDVRTCTCVIVPPAPRCGDGKLDHTEECDDGNARDGDGCDVLCRLEQGRCGDGVLQSALGEQCEPSTHDQNLIYECTPACRFLSHFCSDGYFQPGEECDDGPNNSNVQNARCRLDCSLGKCGDSILDSAFEQCDDGNTVNGDGCDRTCRREFPGQFYVFGGSIVELHAARDETSVRPVDRRPPSTSETGPGLIAVMAAGASAGYAWMRRRRS
;
A
#
# COMPACT_ATOMS: atom_id res chain seq x y z
N MET A 1 11.69 -25.19 61.07
CA MET A 1 11.77 -25.51 59.63
C MET A 1 13.25 -25.63 59.28
N SER A 2 13.70 -26.83 58.93
CA SER A 2 15.08 -27.04 58.45
C SER A 2 15.23 -26.34 57.12
N ARG A 3 16.16 -25.39 57.01
CA ARG A 3 16.57 -24.83 55.73
C ARG A 3 17.26 -25.92 54.92
N VAL A 4 16.87 -26.11 53.67
CA VAL A 4 17.57 -26.97 52.73
C VAL A 4 18.85 -26.24 52.31
N ALA A 5 20.01 -26.87 52.52
CA ALA A 5 21.29 -26.28 52.17
C ALA A 5 21.47 -26.31 50.64
N GLY A 6 21.59 -25.13 50.01
CA GLY A 6 21.65 -24.98 48.54
C GLY A 6 20.55 -24.07 47.97
N CYS A 7 19.45 -23.88 48.71
CA CYS A 7 18.37 -23.01 48.27
C CYS A 7 18.81 -21.55 48.11
N GLY A 8 18.61 -20.96 46.92
CA GLY A 8 18.96 -19.56 46.64
C GLY A 8 20.46 -19.32 46.40
N ASP A 9 21.25 -20.35 46.10
CA ASP A 9 22.69 -20.25 45.83
C ASP A 9 23.03 -19.96 44.36
N GLY A 10 22.01 -19.92 43.50
CA GLY A 10 22.12 -19.66 42.07
C GLY A 10 22.38 -20.86 41.17
N VAL A 11 22.24 -22.08 41.71
CA VAL A 11 22.32 -23.32 40.95
C VAL A 11 21.11 -24.19 41.30
N VAL A 12 20.40 -24.73 40.30
CA VAL A 12 19.33 -25.71 40.57
C VAL A 12 19.98 -27.07 40.83
N GLY A 13 19.96 -27.51 42.08
CA GLY A 13 20.46 -28.82 42.50
C GLY A 13 19.50 -29.98 42.18
N VAL A 14 19.95 -31.21 42.44
CA VAL A 14 19.12 -32.41 42.27
C VAL A 14 18.02 -32.41 43.34
N GLY A 15 16.78 -32.19 42.92
CA GLY A 15 15.61 -32.15 43.80
C GLY A 15 15.04 -30.76 44.08
N GLU A 16 15.59 -29.70 43.47
CA GLU A 16 15.12 -28.32 43.61
C GLU A 16 14.35 -27.86 42.36
N GLN A 17 13.33 -27.02 42.52
CA GLN A 17 12.61 -26.40 41.40
C GLN A 17 13.10 -24.98 41.10
N CYS A 18 13.84 -24.36 42.04
CA CYS A 18 14.36 -23.00 41.92
C CYS A 18 15.67 -22.82 42.69
N GLY A 19 16.56 -21.99 42.14
CA GLY A 19 17.89 -21.63 42.66
C GLY A 19 18.46 -20.48 41.81
N GLU A 20 18.60 -19.29 42.40
CA GLU A 20 18.53 -18.01 41.65
C GLU A 20 19.88 -17.50 41.09
N ILE A 21 20.12 -17.57 39.78
CA ILE A 21 19.92 -16.47 38.78
C ILE A 21 19.91 -17.14 37.39
N GLY A 22 18.74 -17.24 36.74
CA GLY A 22 18.64 -17.62 35.32
C GLY A 22 17.59 -18.68 34.95
N LEU A 23 17.05 -19.41 35.93
CA LEU A 23 15.81 -20.18 35.79
C LEU A 23 14.83 -19.65 36.83
N VAL A 24 14.13 -18.61 36.42
CA VAL A 24 13.07 -17.96 37.17
C VAL A 24 11.91 -18.96 37.22
N CYS A 25 11.27 -19.10 38.38
CA CYS A 25 9.94 -19.68 38.43
C CYS A 25 9.06 -19.02 37.35
N PRO A 26 8.01 -19.69 36.82
CA PRO A 26 7.07 -19.08 35.89
C PRO A 26 6.66 -17.67 36.35
N VAL A 27 6.38 -16.79 35.38
CA VAL A 27 6.03 -15.38 35.62
C VAL A 27 4.96 -15.30 36.73
N GLU A 28 5.21 -14.46 37.75
CA GLU A 28 4.41 -14.28 38.98
C GLU A 28 4.62 -15.31 40.12
N GLN A 29 5.60 -16.22 40.06
CA GLN A 29 5.96 -17.10 41.19
C GLN A 29 7.25 -16.68 41.90
N THR A 30 7.30 -16.87 43.22
CA THR A 30 8.50 -16.65 44.05
C THR A 30 9.11 -17.97 44.51
N CYS A 31 10.44 -18.04 44.68
CA CYS A 31 11.08 -19.25 45.21
C CYS A 31 10.90 -19.29 46.73
N ASP A 32 10.30 -20.36 47.26
CA ASP A 32 10.22 -20.57 48.71
C ASP A 32 11.58 -21.09 49.23
N GLU A 33 12.29 -20.24 49.97
CA GLU A 33 13.64 -20.52 50.49
C GLU A 33 13.68 -21.63 51.56
N ALA A 34 12.54 -22.06 52.09
CA ALA A 34 12.45 -23.15 53.06
C ALA A 34 12.18 -24.51 52.39
N ALA A 35 11.51 -24.50 51.23
CA ALA A 35 11.07 -25.71 50.53
C ALA A 35 11.73 -25.94 49.17
N CYS A 36 12.47 -24.97 48.62
CA CYS A 36 13.10 -25.00 47.28
C CYS A 36 12.13 -25.37 46.15
N VAL A 37 10.90 -24.89 46.30
CA VAL A 37 9.82 -25.03 45.32
C VAL A 37 9.26 -23.66 44.97
N CYS A 38 8.78 -23.51 43.74
CA CYS A 38 8.13 -22.28 43.32
C CYS A 38 6.76 -22.15 44.00
N SER A 39 6.51 -21.00 44.63
CA SER A 39 5.37 -20.75 45.51
C SER A 39 4.88 -19.30 45.37
N GLY A 40 3.56 -19.12 45.48
CA GLY A 40 2.94 -17.79 45.54
C GLY A 40 2.75 -17.14 44.18
N GLY A 41 1.54 -17.29 43.65
CA GLY A 41 0.96 -16.67 42.45
C GLY A 41 -0.32 -17.45 42.06
N PRO A 42 -1.43 -16.82 41.66
CA PRO A 42 -2.60 -17.56 41.16
C PRO A 42 -2.20 -18.34 39.89
N LEU A 43 -2.52 -19.63 39.85
CA LEU A 43 -2.08 -20.58 38.81
C LEU A 43 -3.11 -20.60 37.68
N CYS A 44 -3.29 -19.48 36.96
CA CYS A 44 -4.18 -19.51 35.80
C CYS A 44 -3.56 -20.34 34.66
N GLY A 45 -4.31 -21.35 34.20
CA GLY A 45 -3.89 -22.30 33.15
C GLY A 45 -3.58 -23.71 33.66
N ASP A 46 -3.83 -24.00 34.95
CA ASP A 46 -3.68 -25.34 35.54
C ASP A 46 -4.91 -26.26 35.33
N GLY A 47 -5.95 -25.76 34.65
CA GLY A 47 -7.21 -26.49 34.41
C GLY A 47 -8.21 -26.43 35.57
N THR A 48 -8.01 -25.61 36.61
CA THR A 48 -8.92 -25.48 37.76
C THR A 48 -9.09 -24.03 38.21
N ILE A 49 -10.24 -23.64 38.77
CA ILE A 49 -10.39 -22.29 39.38
C ILE A 49 -10.03 -22.34 40.86
N ASN A 50 -8.91 -21.70 41.21
CA ASN A 50 -8.45 -21.56 42.58
C ASN A 50 -9.10 -20.35 43.29
N PRO A 51 -9.08 -20.29 44.63
CA PRO A 51 -9.53 -19.13 45.37
C PRO A 51 -8.77 -17.85 44.95
N GLY A 52 -9.47 -16.92 44.31
CA GLY A 52 -8.90 -15.68 43.78
C GLY A 52 -8.91 -15.56 42.24
N GLU A 53 -9.22 -16.64 41.53
CA GLU A 53 -9.29 -16.67 40.06
C GLU A 53 -10.73 -16.50 39.57
N GLN A 54 -10.91 -15.79 38.45
CA GLN A 54 -12.22 -15.66 37.78
C GLN A 54 -12.35 -16.59 36.55
N CYS A 55 -11.25 -17.13 36.03
CA CYS A 55 -11.21 -17.97 34.83
C CYS A 55 -9.93 -18.83 34.76
N ASN A 56 -9.96 -19.90 33.97
CA ASN A 56 -8.81 -20.79 33.74
C ASN A 56 -8.96 -21.56 32.41
N GLU A 57 -7.92 -21.58 31.56
CA GLU A 57 -7.89 -22.42 30.36
C GLU A 57 -7.32 -23.82 30.66
N PRO A 58 -7.89 -24.93 30.13
CA PRO A 58 -9.01 -25.04 29.19
C PRO A 58 -10.37 -25.34 29.84
N ALA A 59 -10.48 -25.33 31.17
CA ALA A 59 -11.63 -25.93 31.87
C ALA A 59 -12.80 -24.97 32.18
N ILE A 60 -12.58 -23.65 32.27
CA ILE A 60 -13.63 -22.67 32.62
C ILE A 60 -13.47 -21.35 31.83
N VAL A 61 -14.41 -21.13 30.90
CA VAL A 61 -14.45 -19.98 29.99
C VAL A 61 -15.28 -18.84 30.58
N CYS A 62 -14.80 -17.60 30.43
CA CYS A 62 -15.55 -16.39 30.76
C CYS A 62 -16.89 -16.29 29.97
N PRO A 63 -17.85 -15.44 30.39
CA PRO A 63 -19.05 -15.16 29.59
C PRO A 63 -18.68 -14.74 28.16
N SER A 64 -19.58 -14.95 27.20
CA SER A 64 -19.35 -14.83 25.75
C SER A 64 -18.73 -13.51 25.25
N THR A 65 -18.68 -12.46 26.08
CA THR A 65 -18.13 -11.14 25.77
C THR A 65 -16.79 -10.85 26.44
N LYS A 66 -16.18 -11.83 27.09
CA LYS A 66 -14.94 -11.68 27.86
C LYS A 66 -14.00 -12.84 27.57
N LEU A 67 -12.69 -12.57 27.57
CA LEU A 67 -11.65 -13.58 27.48
C LEU A 67 -10.93 -13.68 28.83
N CYS A 68 -10.32 -14.84 29.08
CA CYS A 68 -9.50 -15.04 30.27
C CYS A 68 -8.13 -14.40 30.07
N ASP A 69 -7.80 -13.38 30.86
CA ASP A 69 -6.44 -12.88 30.93
C ASP A 69 -5.63 -13.81 31.84
N VAL A 70 -4.83 -14.68 31.22
CA VAL A 70 -3.99 -15.67 31.90
C VAL A 70 -2.89 -15.07 32.78
N ARG A 71 -2.62 -13.76 32.68
CA ARG A 71 -1.66 -13.06 33.54
C ARG A 71 -2.31 -12.55 34.82
N THR A 72 -3.53 -12.06 34.72
CA THR A 72 -4.26 -11.47 35.86
C THR A 72 -5.29 -12.41 36.47
N CYS A 73 -5.56 -13.55 35.83
CA CYS A 73 -6.57 -14.53 36.23
C CYS A 73 -7.98 -13.93 36.31
N THR A 74 -8.24 -12.87 35.54
CA THR A 74 -9.52 -12.14 35.54
C THR A 74 -10.23 -12.21 34.19
N CYS A 75 -11.56 -12.17 34.23
CA CYS A 75 -12.36 -12.03 33.02
C CYS A 75 -12.38 -10.57 32.59
N VAL A 76 -11.47 -10.22 31.69
CA VAL A 76 -11.37 -8.88 31.12
C VAL A 76 -12.28 -8.77 29.91
N ILE A 77 -12.88 -7.59 29.76
CA ILE A 77 -13.37 -7.17 28.45
C ILE A 77 -12.10 -6.88 27.68
N VAL A 78 -11.66 -7.83 26.86
CA VAL A 78 -10.74 -7.47 25.79
C VAL A 78 -11.54 -6.44 24.99
N PRO A 79 -11.10 -5.17 24.90
CA PRO A 79 -11.72 -4.26 23.96
C PRO A 79 -11.73 -5.04 22.66
N PRO A 80 -12.88 -5.21 21.98
CA PRO A 80 -12.91 -6.06 20.80
C PRO A 80 -11.69 -5.64 19.99
N ALA A 81 -10.81 -6.60 19.69
CA ALA A 81 -9.99 -6.46 18.50
C ALA A 81 -10.96 -5.94 17.44
N PRO A 82 -10.57 -4.94 16.61
CA PRO A 82 -11.46 -4.51 15.55
C PRO A 82 -12.03 -5.76 14.87
N ARG A 83 -13.36 -5.71 14.74
CA ARG A 83 -14.15 -6.92 14.56
C ARG A 83 -13.84 -7.41 13.17
N CYS A 84 -12.88 -8.30 13.08
CA CYS A 84 -12.48 -8.86 11.82
C CYS A 84 -13.70 -9.42 11.08
N GLY A 85 -13.96 -8.89 9.89
CA GLY A 85 -15.12 -9.22 9.09
C GLY A 85 -16.33 -8.33 9.32
N ASP A 86 -16.15 -7.07 9.72
CA ASP A 86 -17.26 -6.11 9.86
C ASP A 86 -17.45 -5.19 8.64
N GLY A 87 -16.62 -5.40 7.61
CA GLY A 87 -16.62 -4.68 6.34
C GLY A 87 -15.84 -3.38 6.38
N LYS A 88 -15.03 -3.13 7.43
CA LYS A 88 -14.26 -1.89 7.59
C LYS A 88 -12.83 -2.21 8.00
N LEU A 89 -11.89 -1.78 7.18
CA LEU A 89 -10.47 -1.89 7.50
C LEU A 89 -10.09 -0.93 8.64
N ASP A 90 -9.83 -1.49 9.81
CA ASP A 90 -9.31 -0.77 10.97
C ASP A 90 -7.77 -0.67 10.97
N HIS A 91 -7.23 0.25 11.77
CA HIS A 91 -5.79 0.56 11.80
C HIS A 91 -4.92 -0.54 12.42
N THR A 92 -5.52 -1.59 12.98
CA THR A 92 -4.79 -2.78 13.46
C THR A 92 -5.07 -4.03 12.63
N GLU A 93 -5.84 -3.91 11.54
CA GLU A 93 -6.15 -5.01 10.62
C GLU A 93 -5.27 -4.89 9.36
N GLU A 94 -4.80 -6.02 8.84
CA GLU A 94 -4.12 -6.05 7.54
C GLU A 94 -5.13 -6.17 6.39
N CYS A 95 -6.32 -6.69 6.67
CA CYS A 95 -7.45 -6.87 5.75
C CYS A 95 -8.78 -6.86 6.52
N ASP A 96 -9.91 -6.68 5.82
CA ASP A 96 -11.26 -7.03 6.28
C ASP A 96 -12.10 -7.36 5.04
N ASP A 97 -12.64 -8.58 4.95
CA ASP A 97 -13.45 -9.05 3.82
C ASP A 97 -14.94 -9.18 4.16
N GLY A 98 -15.39 -8.53 5.23
CA GLY A 98 -16.79 -8.50 5.66
C GLY A 98 -17.28 -9.81 6.27
N ASN A 99 -16.40 -10.78 6.54
CA ASN A 99 -16.71 -11.94 7.36
C ASN A 99 -15.46 -12.51 8.08
N ALA A 100 -15.63 -13.59 8.86
CA ALA A 100 -14.56 -14.16 9.70
C ALA A 100 -14.27 -15.63 9.32
N ARG A 101 -14.39 -15.93 8.03
CA ARG A 101 -14.09 -17.25 7.47
C ARG A 101 -12.59 -17.29 7.13
N ASP A 102 -12.01 -18.48 7.21
CA ASP A 102 -10.65 -18.69 6.72
C ASP A 102 -10.72 -19.15 5.25
N GLY A 103 -9.72 -18.78 4.47
CA GLY A 103 -9.57 -19.13 3.07
C GLY A 103 -10.40 -18.28 2.13
N ASP A 104 -10.79 -17.04 2.51
CA ASP A 104 -11.40 -16.01 1.65
C ASP A 104 -10.57 -14.75 1.45
N GLY A 105 -9.30 -14.79 1.85
CA GLY A 105 -8.33 -13.73 1.61
C GLY A 105 -8.07 -12.86 2.83
N CYS A 106 -8.90 -13.00 3.87
CA CYS A 106 -8.65 -12.44 5.19
C CYS A 106 -8.89 -13.50 6.26
N ASP A 107 -7.87 -13.85 7.05
CA ASP A 107 -8.03 -14.86 8.08
C ASP A 107 -8.91 -14.35 9.23
N VAL A 108 -9.37 -15.26 10.10
CA VAL A 108 -10.17 -14.91 11.30
C VAL A 108 -9.49 -13.91 12.26
N LEU A 109 -8.20 -13.63 12.06
CA LEU A 109 -7.40 -12.68 12.83
C LEU A 109 -7.07 -11.40 12.03
N CYS A 110 -7.73 -11.18 10.90
CA CYS A 110 -7.56 -10.05 9.99
C CYS A 110 -6.14 -9.86 9.48
N ARG A 111 -5.48 -10.98 9.20
CA ARG A 111 -4.25 -11.02 8.44
C ARG A 111 -4.52 -11.48 7.03
N LEU A 112 -3.76 -10.92 6.09
CA LEU A 112 -3.86 -11.34 4.70
C LEU A 112 -3.47 -12.81 4.58
N GLU A 113 -4.38 -13.60 4.03
CA GLU A 113 -4.06 -14.98 3.72
C GLU A 113 -3.20 -15.05 2.47
N GLN A 114 -2.38 -16.10 2.35
CA GLN A 114 -1.68 -16.36 1.09
C GLN A 114 -2.70 -16.85 0.06
N GLY A 115 -3.18 -15.92 -0.75
CA GLY A 115 -4.06 -16.16 -1.88
C GLY A 115 -3.35 -16.03 -3.22
N ARG A 116 -3.88 -16.69 -4.24
CA ARG A 116 -3.46 -16.46 -5.61
C ARG A 116 -4.70 -16.36 -6.50
N CYS A 117 -4.64 -15.43 -7.44
CA CYS A 117 -5.66 -15.36 -8.46
C CYS A 117 -5.87 -16.69 -9.17
N GLY A 118 -7.12 -17.16 -9.25
CA GLY A 118 -7.44 -18.43 -9.89
C GLY A 118 -7.41 -19.63 -8.94
N ASP A 119 -7.54 -19.44 -7.64
CA ASP A 119 -7.62 -20.54 -6.66
C ASP A 119 -9.05 -20.90 -6.23
N GLY A 120 -10.05 -20.22 -6.81
CA GLY A 120 -11.46 -20.47 -6.55
C GLY A 120 -12.03 -19.70 -5.36
N VAL A 121 -11.27 -18.72 -4.86
CA VAL A 121 -11.65 -17.87 -3.75
C VAL A 121 -11.48 -16.40 -4.15
N LEU A 122 -12.49 -15.56 -3.94
CA LEU A 122 -12.38 -14.12 -4.20
C LEU A 122 -11.70 -13.39 -3.04
N GLN A 123 -10.43 -13.03 -3.20
CA GLN A 123 -9.62 -12.40 -2.15
C GLN A 123 -9.62 -10.88 -2.28
N SER A 124 -10.76 -10.26 -1.93
CA SER A 124 -10.98 -8.81 -2.11
C SER A 124 -9.89 -7.96 -1.43
N ALA A 125 -9.38 -8.43 -0.28
CA ALA A 125 -8.32 -7.76 0.47
C ALA A 125 -6.95 -7.76 -0.24
N LEU A 126 -6.67 -8.72 -1.11
CA LEU A 126 -5.48 -8.75 -1.98
C LEU A 126 -5.69 -7.96 -3.29
N GLY A 127 -6.81 -7.25 -3.41
CA GLY A 127 -7.14 -6.44 -4.57
C GLY A 127 -7.68 -7.24 -5.75
N GLU A 128 -8.07 -8.50 -5.53
CA GLU A 128 -8.86 -9.26 -6.48
C GLU A 128 -10.25 -8.65 -6.60
N GLN A 129 -10.69 -8.43 -7.82
CA GLN A 129 -12.03 -7.94 -8.11
C GLN A 129 -12.99 -9.08 -8.44
N CYS A 130 -12.44 -10.19 -8.91
CA CYS A 130 -13.17 -11.36 -9.38
C CYS A 130 -12.27 -12.60 -9.28
N GLU A 131 -12.88 -13.78 -9.33
CA GLU A 131 -12.17 -15.07 -9.30
C GLU A 131 -12.41 -15.86 -10.60
N PRO A 132 -11.39 -16.05 -11.46
CA PRO A 132 -11.52 -16.70 -12.76
C PRO A 132 -12.07 -18.12 -12.70
N SER A 133 -11.73 -18.89 -11.66
CA SER A 133 -12.13 -20.30 -11.52
C SER A 133 -13.62 -20.46 -11.22
N THR A 134 -14.24 -19.43 -10.63
CA THR A 134 -15.66 -19.39 -10.28
C THR A 134 -16.48 -18.44 -11.15
N HIS A 135 -15.84 -17.76 -12.11
CA HIS A 135 -16.49 -16.76 -12.95
C HIS A 135 -17.48 -17.39 -13.94
N ASP A 136 -18.71 -16.87 -14.00
CA ASP A 136 -19.70 -17.29 -14.99
C ASP A 136 -19.37 -16.71 -16.36
N GLN A 137 -19.03 -17.59 -17.31
CA GLN A 137 -18.65 -17.21 -18.67
C GLN A 137 -19.80 -16.61 -19.50
N ASN A 138 -21.04 -16.63 -19.00
CA ASN A 138 -22.20 -16.01 -19.66
C ASN A 138 -22.42 -14.56 -19.22
N LEU A 139 -21.63 -14.07 -18.26
CA LEU A 139 -21.67 -12.66 -17.86
C LEU A 139 -21.08 -11.79 -18.98
N ILE A 140 -21.54 -10.53 -19.01
CA ILE A 140 -21.17 -9.56 -20.04
C ILE A 140 -19.72 -9.03 -19.89
N TYR A 141 -19.11 -9.29 -18.74
CA TYR A 141 -17.72 -8.98 -18.41
C TYR A 141 -16.92 -10.27 -18.25
N GLU A 142 -15.60 -10.19 -18.42
CA GLU A 142 -14.67 -11.28 -18.20
C GLU A 142 -13.91 -11.07 -16.88
N CYS A 143 -13.62 -12.15 -16.15
CA CYS A 143 -12.60 -12.11 -15.12
C CYS A 143 -11.25 -12.52 -15.71
N THR A 144 -10.35 -11.55 -15.84
CA THR A 144 -9.02 -11.80 -16.42
C THR A 144 -8.19 -12.72 -15.52
N PRO A 145 -7.13 -13.38 -16.04
CA PRO A 145 -6.19 -14.17 -15.25
C PRO A 145 -5.43 -13.38 -14.17
N ALA A 146 -5.58 -12.05 -14.14
CA ALA A 146 -5.03 -11.16 -13.11
C ALA A 146 -6.08 -10.78 -12.05
N CYS A 147 -7.24 -11.45 -12.01
CA CYS A 147 -8.34 -11.20 -11.07
C CYS A 147 -8.84 -9.76 -11.13
N ARG A 148 -8.80 -9.19 -12.33
CA ARG A 148 -9.42 -7.92 -12.70
C ARG A 148 -10.60 -8.20 -13.59
N PHE A 149 -11.68 -7.46 -13.35
CA PHE A 149 -12.76 -7.46 -14.33
C PHE A 149 -12.28 -6.81 -15.64
N LEU A 150 -12.83 -7.30 -16.74
CA LEU A 150 -12.69 -6.71 -18.05
C LEU A 150 -14.09 -6.55 -18.63
N SER A 151 -14.62 -5.33 -18.64
CA SER A 151 -15.85 -5.01 -19.36
C SER A 151 -15.57 -4.97 -20.86
N HIS A 152 -16.34 -5.70 -21.66
CA HIS A 152 -16.28 -5.62 -23.12
C HIS A 152 -17.07 -4.43 -23.70
N PHE A 153 -17.88 -3.75 -22.88
CA PHE A 153 -18.87 -2.77 -23.33
C PHE A 153 -18.65 -1.37 -22.75
N CYS A 154 -17.41 -1.06 -22.40
CA CYS A 154 -17.05 0.28 -21.98
C CYS A 154 -17.52 1.34 -22.99
N SER A 155 -18.11 2.44 -22.49
CA SER A 155 -18.65 3.58 -23.26
C SER A 155 -20.09 3.41 -23.78
N ASP A 156 -20.86 2.47 -23.24
CA ASP A 156 -22.25 2.25 -23.64
C ASP A 156 -23.29 3.08 -22.86
N GLY A 157 -22.86 3.82 -21.84
CA GLY A 157 -23.71 4.68 -21.01
C GLY A 157 -24.25 3.99 -19.77
N TYR A 158 -23.85 2.74 -19.50
CA TYR A 158 -24.32 1.96 -18.36
C TYR A 158 -23.16 1.47 -17.51
N PHE A 159 -23.11 1.93 -16.26
CA PHE A 159 -22.17 1.44 -15.27
C PHE A 159 -22.42 -0.04 -14.94
N GLN A 160 -21.49 -0.91 -15.34
CA GLN A 160 -21.60 -2.36 -15.21
C GLN A 160 -20.56 -2.93 -14.24
N PRO A 161 -20.77 -4.15 -13.72
CA PRO A 161 -19.73 -4.82 -12.94
C PRO A 161 -18.46 -4.96 -13.79
N GLY A 162 -17.36 -4.45 -13.23
CA GLY A 162 -16.06 -4.44 -13.90
C GLY A 162 -15.62 -3.11 -14.46
N GLU A 163 -16.49 -2.11 -14.44
CA GLU A 163 -16.15 -0.74 -14.76
C GLU A 163 -15.91 0.03 -13.46
N GLU A 164 -14.95 0.95 -13.49
CA GLU A 164 -14.75 1.92 -12.40
C GLU A 164 -15.60 3.17 -12.63
N CYS A 165 -15.98 3.42 -13.89
CA CYS A 165 -16.84 4.49 -14.34
C CYS A 165 -17.43 4.14 -15.72
N ASP A 166 -18.50 4.84 -16.10
CA ASP A 166 -18.95 4.93 -17.49
C ASP A 166 -19.61 6.30 -17.71
N ASP A 167 -19.09 7.09 -18.65
CA ASP A 167 -19.68 8.36 -19.11
C ASP A 167 -20.21 8.21 -20.55
N GLY A 168 -20.46 6.97 -20.96
CA GLY A 168 -20.91 6.55 -22.27
C GLY A 168 -20.02 7.08 -23.39
N PRO A 169 -20.61 7.70 -24.43
CA PRO A 169 -19.85 8.30 -25.53
C PRO A 169 -18.87 9.41 -25.13
N ASN A 170 -18.90 9.90 -23.88
CA ASN A 170 -18.00 10.94 -23.39
C ASN A 170 -16.71 10.39 -22.74
N ASN A 171 -16.57 9.06 -22.64
CA ASN A 171 -15.31 8.44 -22.22
C ASN A 171 -14.16 8.97 -23.09
N SER A 172 -13.05 9.34 -22.47
CA SER A 172 -11.93 9.95 -23.18
C SER A 172 -10.63 9.88 -22.38
N ASN A 173 -9.50 9.93 -23.09
CA ASN A 173 -8.16 9.99 -22.50
C ASN A 173 -7.64 11.43 -22.46
N VAL A 174 -8.53 12.40 -22.30
CA VAL A 174 -8.14 13.81 -22.10
C VAL A 174 -7.94 14.08 -20.62
N GLN A 175 -7.16 15.11 -20.32
CA GLN A 175 -6.96 15.58 -18.95
C GLN A 175 -8.29 15.87 -18.26
N ASN A 176 -8.43 15.36 -17.05
CA ASN A 176 -9.61 15.40 -16.17
C ASN A 176 -10.86 14.78 -16.80
N ALA A 177 -10.71 13.81 -17.70
CA ALA A 177 -11.84 13.03 -18.18
C ALA A 177 -12.53 12.35 -16.99
N ARG A 178 -13.86 12.35 -17.01
CA ARG A 178 -14.66 11.70 -15.96
C ARG A 178 -14.48 10.18 -15.98
N CYS A 179 -14.19 9.64 -17.15
CA CYS A 179 -13.94 8.23 -17.37
C CYS A 179 -13.01 8.03 -18.57
N ARG A 180 -12.04 7.13 -18.43
CA ARG A 180 -11.13 6.75 -19.51
C ARG A 180 -11.82 5.84 -20.52
N LEU A 181 -11.20 5.67 -21.70
CA LEU A 181 -11.74 4.82 -22.77
C LEU A 181 -11.81 3.33 -22.42
N ASP A 182 -11.09 2.90 -21.38
CA ASP A 182 -11.09 1.55 -20.83
C ASP A 182 -11.93 1.44 -19.54
N CYS A 183 -12.75 2.45 -19.25
CA CYS A 183 -13.65 2.50 -18.09
C CYS A 183 -12.94 2.46 -16.73
N SER A 184 -11.67 2.86 -16.73
CA SER A 184 -10.96 3.22 -15.50
C SER A 184 -11.18 4.69 -15.17
N LEU A 185 -11.06 5.01 -13.88
CA LEU A 185 -10.82 6.39 -13.48
C LEU A 185 -9.37 6.76 -13.83
N GLY A 186 -9.09 8.07 -13.88
CA GLY A 186 -7.73 8.57 -13.98
C GLY A 186 -6.90 8.14 -12.77
N LYS A 187 -5.66 7.68 -13.02
CA LYS A 187 -4.79 7.10 -12.00
C LYS A 187 -3.38 7.59 -12.18
N CYS A 188 -2.70 7.71 -11.04
CA CYS A 188 -1.31 8.07 -11.04
C CYS A 188 -0.45 7.07 -11.82
N GLY A 189 0.33 7.58 -12.76
CA GLY A 189 1.20 6.80 -13.63
C GLY A 189 0.50 6.27 -14.89
N ASP A 190 -0.66 6.81 -15.26
CA ASP A 190 -1.40 6.41 -16.47
C ASP A 190 -0.95 7.19 -17.72
N SER A 191 0.09 8.02 -17.61
CA SER A 191 0.63 8.90 -18.65
C SER A 191 -0.29 10.07 -19.02
N ILE A 192 -1.34 10.33 -18.25
CA ILE A 192 -2.30 11.41 -18.48
C ILE A 192 -2.45 12.22 -17.20
N LEU A 193 -1.81 13.40 -17.18
CA LEU A 193 -1.93 14.32 -16.05
C LEU A 193 -3.38 14.77 -15.83
N ASP A 194 -4.01 14.34 -14.75
CA ASP A 194 -5.32 14.82 -14.31
C ASP A 194 -5.19 15.90 -13.23
N SER A 195 -4.98 17.14 -13.67
CA SER A 195 -4.71 18.29 -12.79
C SER A 195 -5.79 18.61 -11.74
N ALA A 196 -6.96 17.97 -11.81
CA ALA A 196 -7.98 18.04 -10.76
C ALA A 196 -7.51 17.37 -9.46
N PHE A 197 -6.66 16.33 -9.53
CA PHE A 197 -6.17 15.60 -8.36
C PHE A 197 -4.68 15.22 -8.41
N GLU A 198 -4.00 15.35 -9.55
CA GLU A 198 -2.57 15.06 -9.74
C GLU A 198 -1.74 16.33 -9.93
N GLN A 199 -0.54 16.36 -9.35
CA GLN A 199 0.41 17.47 -9.54
C GLN A 199 1.44 17.21 -10.64
N CYS A 200 1.61 15.95 -11.02
CA CYS A 200 2.48 15.42 -12.06
C CYS A 200 1.92 14.06 -12.49
N ASP A 201 2.38 13.58 -13.64
CA ASP A 201 2.26 12.18 -14.07
C ASP A 201 3.43 11.91 -15.02
N ASP A 202 4.27 10.93 -14.72
CA ASP A 202 5.41 10.50 -15.54
C ASP A 202 5.22 9.10 -16.14
N GLY A 203 3.98 8.60 -16.15
CA GLY A 203 3.60 7.35 -16.77
C GLY A 203 3.97 6.09 -16.00
N ASN A 204 4.34 6.21 -14.72
CA ASN A 204 4.52 5.08 -13.83
C ASN A 204 4.32 5.47 -12.34
N THR A 205 4.55 4.54 -11.40
CA THR A 205 4.41 4.77 -9.95
C THR A 205 5.69 4.49 -9.15
N VAL A 206 6.83 4.50 -9.85
CA VAL A 206 8.16 4.44 -9.23
C VAL A 206 8.38 5.74 -8.46
N ASN A 207 9.19 5.69 -7.40
CA ASN A 207 9.59 6.90 -6.68
C ASN A 207 11.03 7.25 -7.08
N GLY A 208 11.33 8.53 -7.16
CA GLY A 208 12.64 9.11 -7.47
C GLY A 208 12.86 9.48 -8.94
N ASP A 209 11.86 9.32 -9.81
CA ASP A 209 11.92 9.62 -11.24
C ASP A 209 11.09 10.84 -11.66
N GLY A 210 10.57 11.60 -10.69
CA GLY A 210 10.01 12.94 -10.93
C GLY A 210 8.60 13.09 -10.40
N CYS A 211 7.82 12.01 -10.40
CA CYS A 211 6.50 11.95 -9.80
C CYS A 211 6.41 10.80 -8.80
N ASP A 212 5.96 11.07 -7.57
CA ASP A 212 5.83 10.01 -6.56
C ASP A 212 4.63 9.11 -6.91
N ARG A 213 4.58 7.93 -6.28
CA ARG A 213 3.44 6.98 -6.41
C ARG A 213 2.06 7.54 -6.04
N THR A 214 1.99 8.77 -5.53
CA THR A 214 0.75 9.48 -5.19
C THR A 214 0.55 10.73 -6.05
N CYS A 215 1.26 10.81 -7.16
CA CYS A 215 1.25 11.89 -8.13
C CYS A 215 1.53 13.28 -7.55
N ARG A 216 2.47 13.33 -6.61
CA ARG A 216 3.09 14.56 -6.13
C ARG A 216 4.50 14.67 -6.68
N ARG A 217 4.89 15.91 -7.00
CA ARG A 217 6.24 16.20 -7.49
C ARG A 217 7.24 15.91 -6.38
N GLU A 218 8.18 15.01 -6.67
CA GLU A 218 9.19 14.57 -5.70
C GLU A 218 10.27 15.60 -5.45
N PHE A 219 10.55 16.43 -6.45
CA PHE A 219 11.60 17.42 -6.40
C PHE A 219 11.03 18.83 -6.57
N PRO A 220 10.66 19.52 -5.49
CA PRO A 220 10.52 20.96 -5.51
C PRO A 220 11.93 21.59 -5.50
N GLY A 221 12.61 21.59 -6.66
CA GLY A 221 13.73 22.49 -6.95
C GLY A 221 15.12 22.16 -6.36
N GLN A 222 15.80 21.12 -6.89
CA GLN A 222 17.24 20.94 -6.67
C GLN A 222 18.00 21.00 -8.02
N PHE A 223 18.45 22.20 -8.38
CA PHE A 223 19.47 22.39 -9.41
C PHE A 223 20.82 21.96 -8.82
N TYR A 224 21.42 20.89 -9.34
CA TYR A 224 22.80 20.55 -8.99
C TYR A 224 23.77 21.28 -9.92
N VAL A 225 24.58 22.17 -9.35
CA VAL A 225 25.65 22.87 -10.08
C VAL A 225 26.86 21.93 -10.19
N PHE A 226 26.99 21.25 -11.33
CA PHE A 226 28.24 20.59 -11.70
C PHE A 226 29.05 21.53 -12.60
N GLY A 227 30.22 21.97 -12.13
CA GLY A 227 31.18 22.71 -12.96
C GLY A 227 30.69 24.05 -13.51
N GLY A 228 29.73 24.72 -12.85
CA GLY A 228 29.22 26.03 -13.25
C GLY A 228 28.13 26.02 -14.34
N SER A 229 27.57 24.85 -14.67
CA SER A 229 26.37 24.74 -15.52
C SER A 229 25.18 24.27 -14.71
N ILE A 230 24.02 24.92 -14.88
CA ILE A 230 22.73 24.40 -14.43
C ILE A 230 22.34 23.25 -15.37
N VAL A 231 22.24 22.03 -14.85
CA VAL A 231 21.73 20.89 -15.61
C VAL A 231 20.33 20.60 -15.13
N GLU A 232 19.35 20.78 -16.02
CA GLU A 232 18.00 20.31 -15.82
C GLU A 232 18.01 18.79 -16.02
N LEU A 233 17.94 18.03 -14.93
CA LEU A 233 17.66 16.60 -14.99
C LEU A 233 16.22 16.46 -15.47
N HIS A 234 16.04 16.41 -16.79
CA HIS A 234 14.90 15.72 -17.35
C HIS A 234 15.08 14.27 -16.93
N ALA A 235 14.20 13.80 -16.04
CA ALA A 235 14.10 12.40 -15.71
C ALA A 235 14.12 11.57 -16.99
N ALA A 236 14.90 10.50 -16.95
CA ALA A 236 15.44 9.81 -18.10
C ALA A 236 14.40 9.54 -19.19
N ARG A 237 14.59 10.15 -20.36
CA ARG A 237 14.35 9.45 -21.62
C ARG A 237 15.71 9.07 -22.18
N ASP A 238 16.04 7.80 -22.00
CA ASP A 238 16.90 7.05 -22.92
C ASP A 238 18.39 7.46 -22.95
N GLU A 239 19.26 6.62 -22.37
CA GLU A 239 20.72 6.78 -22.40
C GLU A 239 21.34 6.65 -23.81
N THR A 240 20.56 6.60 -24.89
CA THR A 240 21.11 6.48 -26.26
C THR A 240 21.28 7.80 -27.03
N SER A 241 20.98 8.97 -26.45
CA SER A 241 21.14 10.24 -27.16
C SER A 241 21.82 11.36 -26.35
N VAL A 242 22.98 11.08 -25.76
CA VAL A 242 23.94 12.15 -25.43
C VAL A 242 24.72 12.50 -26.69
N ARG A 243 24.23 13.45 -27.49
CA ARG A 243 25.07 14.09 -28.51
C ARG A 243 25.99 15.09 -27.81
N PRO A 244 27.32 14.96 -27.91
CA PRO A 244 28.21 16.00 -27.41
C PRO A 244 27.90 17.30 -28.16
N VAL A 245 27.69 18.39 -27.42
CA VAL A 245 27.61 19.74 -27.99
C VAL A 245 28.97 20.04 -28.61
N ASP A 246 29.07 19.94 -29.93
CA ASP A 246 30.25 20.36 -30.69
C ASP A 246 30.39 21.88 -30.52
N ARG A 247 31.40 22.31 -29.76
CA ARG A 247 31.74 23.72 -29.56
C ARG A 247 32.54 24.30 -30.74
N ARG A 248 32.40 23.73 -31.94
CA ARG A 248 32.96 24.34 -33.15
C ARG A 248 32.05 25.48 -33.62
N PRO A 249 32.59 26.68 -33.87
CA PRO A 249 31.83 27.74 -34.50
C PRO A 249 31.34 27.29 -35.88
N PRO A 250 30.14 27.68 -36.31
CA PRO A 250 29.57 27.22 -37.57
C PRO A 250 30.44 27.67 -38.75
N SER A 251 30.87 26.73 -39.58
CA SER A 251 31.43 27.04 -40.89
C SER A 251 30.33 27.60 -41.79
N THR A 252 30.64 28.69 -42.47
CA THR A 252 29.77 29.37 -43.42
C THR A 252 29.49 28.49 -44.64
N SER A 253 28.51 27.58 -44.60
CA SER A 253 28.01 26.94 -45.84
C SER A 253 26.66 26.22 -45.81
N GLU A 254 25.89 26.15 -44.71
CA GLU A 254 24.62 25.39 -44.73
C GLU A 254 23.38 26.28 -44.57
N THR A 255 22.82 26.65 -45.72
CA THR A 255 21.47 27.23 -45.88
C THR A 255 20.41 26.15 -45.74
N GLY A 256 19.52 26.27 -44.74
CA GLY A 256 18.29 25.48 -44.61
C GLY A 256 17.25 26.25 -43.78
N PRO A 257 15.96 26.31 -44.19
CA PRO A 257 15.06 27.39 -43.78
C PRO A 257 14.33 27.09 -42.48
N GLY A 258 14.36 28.01 -41.52
CA GLY A 258 13.47 27.90 -40.36
C GLY A 258 13.83 28.70 -39.12
N LEU A 259 14.38 29.92 -39.23
CA LEU A 259 14.40 30.85 -38.10
C LEU A 259 13.86 32.20 -38.56
N ILE A 260 12.59 32.43 -38.24
CA ILE A 260 11.99 33.77 -38.23
C ILE A 260 12.57 34.48 -37.00
N ALA A 261 13.59 35.31 -37.21
CA ALA A 261 14.05 36.27 -36.21
C ALA A 261 13.37 37.61 -36.48
N VAL A 262 12.43 37.98 -35.62
CA VAL A 262 11.90 39.34 -35.50
C VAL A 262 12.99 40.19 -34.87
N MET A 263 13.54 41.14 -35.62
CA MET A 263 14.31 42.25 -35.08
C MET A 263 13.81 43.54 -35.75
N ALA A 264 13.25 44.41 -34.93
CA ALA A 264 12.82 45.74 -35.31
C ALA A 264 14.01 46.70 -35.41
N ALA A 265 13.86 47.69 -36.30
CA ALA A 265 14.36 49.07 -36.26
C ALA A 265 15.21 49.48 -37.48
N GLY A 266 14.88 50.67 -38.02
CA GLY A 266 15.83 51.50 -38.77
C GLY A 266 15.35 51.93 -40.14
N ALA A 267 14.91 53.18 -40.23
CA ALA A 267 14.39 53.86 -41.43
C ALA A 267 15.40 54.04 -42.57
N SER A 268 14.91 54.07 -43.81
CA SER A 268 15.12 55.24 -44.69
C SER A 268 14.23 55.18 -45.94
N ALA A 269 13.75 56.37 -46.30
CA ALA A 269 12.81 56.75 -47.35
C ALA A 269 13.02 56.17 -48.76
N GLY A 270 11.90 56.02 -49.47
CA GLY A 270 11.86 55.87 -50.93
C GLY A 270 10.42 55.86 -51.45
N TYR A 271 9.81 57.03 -51.64
CA TYR A 271 8.52 57.16 -52.32
C TYR A 271 8.64 56.76 -53.80
N ALA A 272 7.78 55.85 -54.27
CA ALA A 272 7.43 55.78 -55.68
C ALA A 272 5.97 55.31 -55.84
N TRP A 273 5.13 56.24 -56.28
CA TRP A 273 3.73 56.05 -56.58
C TRP A 273 3.61 55.67 -58.06
N MET A 274 3.01 54.52 -58.40
CA MET A 274 2.47 54.32 -59.74
C MET A 274 1.19 53.48 -59.69
N ARG A 275 0.05 54.19 -59.81
CA ARG A 275 -1.23 53.63 -60.28
C ARG A 275 -1.08 53.07 -61.69
N ARG A 276 -1.73 51.95 -61.97
CA ARG A 276 -2.57 51.69 -63.17
C ARG A 276 -3.33 50.38 -62.94
N ARG A 277 -4.63 50.50 -62.63
CA ARG A 277 -5.80 50.44 -63.53
C ARG A 277 -6.16 49.01 -63.92
N ARG A 278 -7.34 48.62 -63.43
CA ARG A 278 -8.18 47.51 -63.89
C ARG A 278 -8.29 47.49 -65.42
N SER A 279 -8.36 46.29 -65.96
CA SER A 279 -9.48 45.85 -66.80
C SER A 279 -9.85 44.45 -66.36
#